data_AF-A0A6G0QUN6-F1
#
_entry.id   AF-A0A6G0QUN6-F1
#
_cell.length_a   1.000
_cell.length_b   1.000
_cell.length_c   1.000
_cell.angle_alpha   90.00
_cell.angle_beta   90.00
_cell.angle_gamma   90.00
#
_symmetry.space_group_name_H-M   'P 1'
#
loop_
_entity.id
_entity.type
_entity.pdbx_description
1 polymer ?
#
loop_
_entity_poly.entity_id
_entity_poly.type
_entity_poly.pdbx_seq_one_letter_code
_entity_poly.pdbx_strand_id
1 'polypeptide(L)'
;MVKLFCAIVGVAGDAFPVNIDAGQSVGDLKKKIKKDNQNKLKDVDANDLQVFAAKKGGAWLSSRSEDVKKLKNGEKTALIEALTTEELQEEDPLEDMLSGMGPPSFRQTHLLVVVPNVNLKRSAAAQAIASISKKIKPEPKTLTKLLPLSVTEGEHQLDTFSEKRANGSPMVPTPGLHQFWKEYGGSFGKKKWFSGGWS
;
A
#
# COMPACT_ATOMS: atom_id res chain seq x y z
N MET A 1 2.23 4.78 -33.15
CA MET A 1 1.96 3.61 -32.30
C MET A 1 3.03 3.45 -31.22
N VAL A 2 2.61 3.45 -29.95
CA VAL A 2 3.42 3.24 -28.76
C VAL A 2 3.01 1.96 -28.03
N LYS A 3 3.94 1.36 -27.28
CA LYS A 3 3.68 0.18 -26.44
C LYS A 3 3.79 0.56 -24.98
N LEU A 4 2.66 0.58 -24.29
CA LEU A 4 2.57 0.90 -22.86
C LEU A 4 2.44 -0.38 -22.05
N PHE A 5 2.98 -0.39 -20.84
CA PHE A 5 2.83 -1.49 -19.90
C PHE A 5 1.96 -1.04 -18.74
N CYS A 6 0.83 -1.73 -18.55
CA CYS A 6 -0.22 -1.39 -17.60
C CYS A 6 -0.22 -2.39 -16.45
N ALA A 7 -0.29 -1.92 -15.21
CA ALA A 7 -0.44 -2.77 -14.03
C ALA A 7 -1.77 -2.47 -13.33
N ILE A 8 -2.47 -3.51 -12.87
CA ILE A 8 -3.71 -3.34 -12.10
C ILE A 8 -3.36 -3.17 -10.63
N VAL A 9 -3.82 -2.09 -10.01
CA VAL A 9 -3.56 -1.79 -8.61
C VAL A 9 -4.45 -2.63 -7.70
N GLY A 10 -3.86 -3.31 -6.71
CA GLY A 10 -4.58 -4.15 -5.75
C GLY A 10 -4.93 -5.56 -6.26
N VAL A 11 -4.50 -5.92 -7.47
CA VAL A 11 -4.68 -7.27 -8.03
C VAL A 11 -3.33 -7.86 -8.35
N ALA A 12 -3.05 -9.06 -7.84
CA ALA A 12 -1.81 -9.75 -8.16
C ALA A 12 -1.70 -10.05 -9.67
N GLY A 13 -0.55 -9.72 -10.25
CA GLY A 13 -0.24 -9.95 -11.64
C GLY A 13 0.83 -9.04 -12.20
N ASP A 14 1.47 -9.51 -13.27
CA ASP A 14 2.42 -8.71 -14.04
C ASP A 14 1.74 -7.60 -14.84
N ALA A 15 2.53 -6.57 -15.16
CA ALA A 15 2.11 -5.55 -16.09
C ALA A 15 1.94 -6.14 -17.50
N PHE A 16 0.83 -5.81 -18.16
CA PHE A 16 0.51 -6.30 -19.50
C PHE A 16 0.74 -5.22 -20.56
N PRO A 17 1.19 -5.60 -21.77
CA PRO A 17 1.41 -4.66 -22.85
C PRO A 17 0.08 -4.21 -23.48
N VAL A 18 -0.02 -2.93 -23.80
CA VAL A 18 -1.12 -2.31 -24.56
C VAL A 18 -0.50 -1.51 -25.69
N ASN A 19 -0.92 -1.79 -26.93
CA ASN A 19 -0.49 -1.03 -28.10
C ASN A 19 -1.56 -0.02 -28.47
N ILE A 20 -1.19 1.26 -28.53
CA ILE A 20 -2.09 2.37 -28.86
C ILE A 20 -1.36 3.41 -29.71
N ASP A 21 -2.08 4.21 -30.48
CA ASP A 21 -1.46 5.35 -31.16
C ASP A 21 -1.30 6.54 -30.20
N ALA A 22 -0.24 7.33 -30.38
CA ALA A 22 0.05 8.44 -29.47
C ALA A 22 -0.97 9.57 -29.62
N GLY A 23 -1.54 9.77 -30.81
CA GLY A 23 -2.57 10.78 -31.06
C GLY A 23 -3.98 10.38 -30.60
N GLN A 24 -4.13 9.28 -29.85
CA GLN A 24 -5.42 8.84 -29.29
C GLN A 24 -5.66 9.47 -27.91
N SER A 25 -6.90 9.44 -27.44
CA SER A 25 -7.25 9.93 -26.11
C SER A 25 -7.09 8.85 -25.03
N VAL A 26 -7.12 9.28 -23.77
CA VAL A 26 -7.20 8.38 -22.61
C VAL A 26 -8.48 7.52 -22.64
N GLY A 27 -9.59 8.04 -23.14
CA GLY A 27 -10.81 7.26 -23.34
C GLY A 27 -10.60 6.06 -24.27
N ASP A 28 -9.85 6.23 -25.36
CA ASP A 28 -9.49 5.12 -26.25
C ASP A 28 -8.49 4.16 -25.62
N LEU A 29 -7.58 4.67 -24.78
CA LEU A 29 -6.70 3.84 -23.95
C LEU A 29 -7.50 2.95 -22.99
N LYS A 30 -8.50 3.48 -22.28
CA LYS A 30 -9.37 2.70 -21.38
C LYS A 30 -10.07 1.57 -22.12
N LYS A 31 -10.64 1.84 -23.31
CA LYS A 31 -11.26 0.81 -24.16
C LYS A 31 -10.25 -0.26 -24.58
N LYS A 32 -9.02 0.15 -24.93
CA LYS A 32 -7.96 -0.78 -25.34
C LYS A 32 -7.49 -1.66 -24.17
N ILE A 33 -7.34 -1.09 -22.97
CA ILE A 33 -7.01 -1.83 -21.75
C ILE A 33 -8.06 -2.90 -21.46
N LYS A 34 -9.35 -2.55 -21.52
CA LYS A 34 -10.44 -3.52 -21.34
C LYS A 34 -10.38 -4.64 -22.38
N LYS A 35 -10.13 -4.30 -23.64
CA LYS A 35 -10.04 -5.27 -24.74
C LYS A 35 -8.86 -6.23 -24.57
N ASP A 36 -7.68 -5.72 -24.21
CA ASP A 36 -6.46 -6.53 -24.13
C ASP A 36 -6.38 -7.34 -22.82
N ASN A 37 -7.18 -6.98 -21.81
CA ASN A 37 -7.27 -7.72 -20.53
C ASN A 37 -8.72 -8.08 -20.15
N GLN A 38 -9.51 -8.47 -21.15
CA GLN A 38 -10.94 -8.73 -20.99
C GLN A 38 -11.22 -9.76 -19.90
N ASN A 39 -10.32 -10.75 -19.70
CA ASN A 39 -10.53 -11.79 -18.69
C ASN A 39 -10.53 -11.27 -17.24
N LYS A 40 -9.70 -10.27 -16.94
CA LYS A 40 -9.64 -9.66 -15.59
C LYS A 40 -10.62 -8.52 -15.41
N LEU A 41 -11.13 -7.96 -16.52
CA LEU A 41 -12.01 -6.79 -16.56
C LEU A 41 -13.39 -7.10 -17.16
N LYS A 42 -13.87 -8.36 -17.06
CA LYS A 42 -15.12 -8.81 -17.70
C LYS A 42 -16.33 -8.02 -17.22
N ASP A 43 -16.39 -7.77 -15.92
CA ASP A 43 -17.55 -7.18 -15.26
C ASP A 43 -17.45 -5.66 -15.10
N VAL A 44 -16.42 -5.03 -15.68
CA VAL A 44 -16.12 -3.61 -15.48
C VAL A 44 -16.22 -2.89 -16.82
N ASP A 45 -16.90 -1.75 -16.85
CA ASP A 45 -16.95 -0.92 -18.05
C ASP A 45 -15.65 -0.15 -18.26
N ALA A 46 -15.29 0.08 -19.53
CA ALA A 46 -14.04 0.75 -19.85
C ALA A 46 -13.97 2.13 -19.21
N ASN A 47 -15.09 2.85 -19.20
CA ASN A 47 -15.21 4.20 -18.65
C ASN A 47 -15.11 4.21 -17.11
N ASP A 48 -15.47 3.09 -16.46
CA ASP A 48 -15.30 2.94 -15.01
C ASP A 48 -13.84 2.71 -14.62
N LEU A 49 -12.95 2.36 -15.55
CA LEU A 49 -11.54 2.20 -15.24
C LEU A 49 -10.91 3.56 -14.94
N GLN A 50 -10.25 3.66 -13.79
CA GLN A 50 -9.43 4.83 -13.48
C GLN A 50 -7.99 4.54 -13.88
N VAL A 51 -7.38 5.47 -14.61
CA VAL A 51 -6.04 5.29 -15.18
C VAL A 51 -5.14 6.42 -14.71
N PHE A 52 -3.96 6.04 -14.22
CA PHE A 52 -2.98 6.95 -13.65
C PHE A 52 -1.61 6.73 -14.30
N ALA A 53 -0.85 7.82 -14.47
CA ALA A 53 0.51 7.74 -14.98
C ALA A 53 1.47 7.19 -13.91
N ALA A 54 2.20 6.14 -14.23
CA ALA A 54 3.19 5.54 -13.34
C ALA A 54 4.54 6.29 -13.40
N LYS A 55 4.54 7.59 -13.07
CA LYS A 55 5.71 8.47 -13.18
C LYS A 55 6.24 8.88 -11.80
N LYS A 56 7.55 8.81 -11.59
CA LYS A 56 8.25 9.33 -10.40
C LYS A 56 9.40 10.21 -10.82
N GLY A 57 9.37 11.49 -10.45
CA GLY A 57 10.48 12.43 -10.71
C GLY A 57 10.85 12.58 -12.19
N GLY A 58 9.87 12.58 -13.09
CA GLY A 58 10.09 12.71 -14.53
C GLY A 58 10.52 11.41 -15.25
N ALA A 59 10.40 10.25 -14.60
CA ALA A 59 10.68 8.96 -15.21
C ALA A 59 9.60 7.92 -14.91
N TRP A 60 9.43 6.96 -15.82
CA TRP A 60 8.55 5.80 -15.62
C TRP A 60 9.06 4.89 -14.50
N LEU A 61 8.13 4.25 -13.79
CA LEU A 61 8.51 3.26 -12.77
C LEU A 61 9.21 2.06 -13.40
N SER A 62 10.41 1.75 -12.91
CA SER A 62 11.12 0.52 -13.28
C SER A 62 10.35 -0.71 -12.83
N SER A 63 10.20 -1.71 -13.70
CA SER A 63 9.54 -2.99 -13.37
C SER A 63 10.29 -3.80 -12.29
N ARG A 64 11.49 -3.35 -11.91
CA ARG A 64 12.36 -3.98 -10.92
C ARG A 64 12.42 -3.20 -9.60
N SER A 65 11.73 -2.06 -9.49
CA SER A 65 11.65 -1.35 -8.22
C SER A 65 10.87 -2.16 -7.19
N GLU A 66 11.19 -1.98 -5.91
CA GLU A 66 10.52 -2.68 -4.81
C GLU A 66 9.01 -2.38 -4.81
N ASP A 67 8.62 -1.14 -5.08
CA ASP A 67 7.21 -0.74 -5.19
C ASP A 67 6.47 -1.50 -6.30
N VAL A 68 7.09 -1.69 -7.47
CA VAL A 68 6.45 -2.42 -8.57
C VAL A 68 6.43 -3.92 -8.31
N LYS A 69 7.43 -4.48 -7.62
CA LYS A 69 7.38 -5.89 -7.19
C LYS A 69 6.23 -6.13 -6.22
N LYS A 70 6.05 -5.25 -5.24
CA LYS A 70 4.93 -5.29 -4.30
C LYS A 70 3.59 -5.12 -5.01
N LEU A 71 3.50 -4.19 -5.96
CA LEU A 71 2.34 -4.00 -6.82
C LEU A 71 1.95 -5.29 -7.57
N LYS A 72 2.93 -6.02 -8.12
CA LYS A 72 2.70 -7.31 -8.80
C LYS A 72 2.17 -8.39 -7.87
N ASN A 73 2.48 -8.32 -6.58
CA ASN A 73 1.92 -9.20 -5.57
C ASN A 73 0.51 -8.77 -5.11
N GLY A 74 0.00 -7.65 -5.64
CA GLY A 74 -1.28 -7.05 -5.25
C GLY A 74 -1.21 -6.11 -4.05
N GLU A 75 -0.02 -5.84 -3.53
CA GLU A 75 0.17 -4.90 -2.41
C GLU A 75 0.17 -3.45 -2.90
N LYS A 76 -0.46 -2.56 -2.13
CA LYS A 76 -0.39 -1.11 -2.37
C LYS A 76 0.72 -0.52 -1.49
N THR A 77 1.67 0.18 -2.09
CA THR A 77 2.69 0.94 -1.35
C THR A 77 2.32 2.41 -1.30
N ALA A 78 2.87 3.15 -0.34
CA ALA A 78 2.65 4.59 -0.21
C ALA A 78 2.98 5.35 -1.51
N LEU A 79 3.95 4.87 -2.29
CA LEU A 79 4.26 5.42 -3.61
C LEU A 79 3.12 5.17 -4.60
N ILE A 80 2.61 3.95 -4.70
CA ILE A 80 1.50 3.63 -5.60
C ILE A 80 0.26 4.43 -5.23
N GLU A 81 -0.03 4.57 -3.93
CA GLU A 81 -1.15 5.37 -3.43
C GLU A 81 -1.00 6.85 -3.80
N ALA A 82 0.20 7.42 -3.63
CA ALA A 82 0.48 8.79 -4.04
C ALA A 82 0.30 9.00 -5.56
N LEU A 83 0.71 8.02 -6.38
CA LEU A 83 0.54 8.09 -7.84
C LEU A 83 -0.91 7.91 -8.29
N THR A 84 -1.75 7.27 -7.48
CA THR A 84 -3.20 7.13 -7.75
C THR A 84 -4.03 8.33 -7.30
N THR A 85 -3.41 9.52 -7.14
CA THR A 85 -4.11 10.75 -6.73
C THR A 85 -4.63 11.55 -7.93
N GLU A 86 -3.86 11.63 -9.02
CA GLU A 86 -4.18 12.42 -10.21
C GLU A 86 -4.63 11.51 -11.36
N GLU A 87 -5.94 11.34 -11.50
CA GLU A 87 -6.54 10.56 -12.59
C GLU A 87 -6.45 11.29 -13.93
N LEU A 88 -6.07 10.57 -14.98
CA LEU A 88 -6.07 11.09 -16.35
C LEU A 88 -7.51 11.25 -16.86
N GLN A 89 -7.83 12.41 -17.43
CA GLN A 89 -9.17 12.67 -17.97
C GLN A 89 -9.34 11.98 -19.31
N GLU A 90 -10.55 11.53 -19.65
CA GLU A 90 -10.79 10.75 -20.88
C GLU A 90 -10.52 11.52 -22.17
N GLU A 91 -10.63 12.84 -22.10
CA GLU A 91 -10.40 13.79 -23.19
C GLU A 91 -8.93 14.11 -23.38
N ASP A 92 -8.08 13.82 -22.39
CA ASP A 92 -6.66 14.15 -22.45
C ASP A 92 -6.00 13.37 -23.60
N PRO A 93 -5.19 14.04 -24.44
CA PRO A 93 -4.41 13.35 -25.43
C PRO A 93 -3.32 12.54 -24.73
N LEU A 94 -3.05 11.33 -25.22
CA LEU A 94 -1.98 10.50 -24.67
C LEU A 94 -0.60 11.17 -24.81
N GLU A 95 -0.44 12.05 -25.80
CA GLU A 95 0.78 12.83 -26.01
C GLU A 95 1.14 13.69 -24.80
N ASP A 96 0.17 14.25 -24.08
CA ASP A 96 0.43 15.09 -22.90
C ASP A 96 1.02 14.26 -21.75
N MET A 97 0.52 13.04 -21.57
CA MET A 97 1.07 12.09 -20.59
C MET A 97 2.48 11.62 -20.98
N LEU A 98 2.73 11.44 -22.28
CA LEU A 98 4.03 11.02 -22.81
C LEU A 98 5.04 12.17 -22.89
N SER A 99 4.57 13.42 -22.86
CA SER A 99 5.40 14.61 -22.96
C SER A 99 6.30 14.77 -21.72
N GLY A 100 7.53 15.21 -21.96
CA GLY A 100 8.55 15.32 -20.91
C GLY A 100 9.06 13.98 -20.36
N MET A 101 8.57 12.86 -20.89
CA MET A 101 9.07 11.53 -20.58
C MET A 101 9.99 11.04 -21.71
N GLY A 102 10.94 10.16 -21.36
CA GLY A 102 11.61 9.35 -22.37
C GLY A 102 10.60 8.44 -23.09
N PRO A 103 10.90 8.01 -24.33
CA PRO A 103 10.05 7.07 -25.06
C PRO A 103 9.73 5.83 -24.21
N PRO A 104 8.47 5.35 -24.19
CA PRO A 104 8.09 4.14 -23.49
C PRO A 104 9.01 2.97 -23.85
N SER A 105 9.58 2.31 -22.85
CA SER A 105 10.54 1.23 -23.07
C SER A 105 10.21 -0.02 -22.26
N PHE A 106 10.89 -1.14 -22.57
CA PHE A 106 10.70 -2.38 -21.84
C PHE A 106 11.20 -2.28 -20.40
N ARG A 107 10.68 -3.14 -19.51
CA ARG A 107 11.03 -3.15 -18.08
C ARG A 107 10.62 -1.88 -17.34
N GLN A 108 9.60 -1.19 -17.84
CA GLN A 108 8.96 -0.05 -17.20
C GLN A 108 7.47 -0.35 -17.05
N THR A 109 6.86 0.21 -16.00
CA THR A 109 5.42 0.31 -15.84
C THR A 109 5.05 1.74 -16.17
N HIS A 110 4.13 1.92 -17.11
CA HIS A 110 3.75 3.24 -17.64
C HIS A 110 2.42 3.71 -17.07
N LEU A 111 1.52 2.75 -16.81
CA LEU A 111 0.15 3.03 -16.38
C LEU A 111 -0.22 2.17 -15.16
N LEU A 112 -0.89 2.80 -14.21
CA LEU A 112 -1.57 2.14 -13.10
C LEU A 112 -3.07 2.19 -13.38
N VAL A 113 -3.71 1.03 -13.35
CA VAL A 113 -5.15 0.87 -13.59
C VAL A 113 -5.81 0.51 -12.27
N VAL A 114 -6.72 1.36 -11.80
CA VAL A 114 -7.55 1.08 -10.63
C VAL A 114 -8.92 0.68 -11.13
N VAL A 115 -9.41 -0.43 -10.60
CA VAL A 115 -10.78 -0.91 -10.84
C VAL A 115 -11.62 -0.45 -9.65
N PRO A 116 -12.49 0.56 -9.79
CA PRO A 116 -13.37 0.95 -8.70
C PRO A 116 -14.35 -0.18 -8.43
N ASN A 117 -14.66 -0.37 -7.15
CA ASN A 117 -15.75 -1.25 -6.75
C ASN A 117 -17.08 -0.51 -6.97
N VAL A 118 -17.41 -0.22 -8.23
CA VAL A 118 -18.76 0.16 -8.60
C VAL A 118 -19.65 -1.00 -8.22
N ASN A 119 -20.68 -0.75 -7.40
CA ASN A 119 -21.67 -1.75 -7.00
C ASN A 119 -22.39 -2.28 -8.27
N LEU A 120 -21.75 -3.21 -8.97
CA LEU A 120 -22.39 -4.09 -9.92
C LEU A 120 -23.51 -4.76 -9.13
N LYS A 121 -24.75 -4.43 -9.46
CA LYS A 121 -25.97 -4.90 -8.80
C LYS A 121 -25.75 -6.32 -8.29
N ARG A 122 -25.64 -6.47 -6.96
CA ARG A 122 -25.34 -7.71 -6.24
C ARG A 122 -25.83 -8.92 -7.03
N SER A 123 -24.90 -9.59 -7.71
CA SER A 123 -25.16 -10.91 -8.28
C SER A 123 -25.81 -11.77 -7.19
N ALA A 124 -26.83 -12.54 -7.56
CA ALA A 124 -27.70 -13.29 -6.66
C ALA A 124 -26.94 -14.13 -5.60
N ALA A 125 -25.66 -14.46 -5.85
CA ALA A 125 -24.76 -15.09 -4.89
C ALA A 125 -24.52 -14.27 -3.61
N ALA A 126 -24.39 -12.93 -3.69
CA ALA A 126 -24.22 -12.07 -2.51
C ALA A 126 -25.53 -11.92 -1.71
N GLN A 127 -26.69 -12.03 -2.38
CA GLN A 127 -27.99 -12.02 -1.72
C GLN A 127 -28.26 -13.33 -0.97
N ALA A 128 -27.74 -14.46 -1.46
CA ALA A 128 -27.81 -15.73 -0.75
C ALA A 128 -27.03 -15.67 0.59
N ILE A 129 -25.83 -15.11 0.61
CA ILE A 129 -25.02 -14.95 1.84
C ILE A 129 -25.74 -14.03 2.85
N ALA A 130 -26.29 -12.89 2.39
CA ALA A 130 -27.06 -11.99 3.26
C ALA A 130 -28.37 -12.63 3.78
N SER A 131 -28.98 -13.51 2.99
CA SER A 131 -30.17 -14.27 3.41
C SER A 131 -29.84 -15.36 4.42
N ILE A 132 -28.65 -15.96 4.35
CA ILE A 132 -28.15 -16.93 5.34
C ILE A 132 -27.86 -16.22 6.67
N SER A 133 -27.23 -15.03 6.67
CA SER A 133 -26.98 -14.25 7.89
C SER A 133 -28.25 -13.77 8.60
N LYS A 134 -29.36 -13.53 7.89
CA LYS A 134 -30.65 -13.20 8.52
C LYS A 134 -31.35 -14.41 9.14
N LYS A 135 -30.97 -15.64 8.77
CA LYS A 135 -31.62 -16.88 9.23
C LYS A 135 -30.89 -17.55 10.40
N ILE A 136 -29.68 -17.12 10.74
CA ILE A 136 -28.92 -17.58 11.90
C ILE A 136 -28.98 -16.50 12.98
N LYS A 137 -30.07 -16.50 13.75
CA LYS A 137 -30.10 -15.89 15.08
C LYS A 137 -29.45 -16.91 16.03
N PRO A 138 -28.24 -16.70 16.56
CA PRO A 138 -27.74 -17.59 17.59
C PRO A 138 -28.54 -17.33 18.87
N GLU A 139 -29.55 -18.16 19.11
CA GLU A 139 -30.07 -18.42 20.45
C GLU A 139 -28.91 -18.98 21.30
N PRO A 140 -28.57 -18.38 22.45
CA PRO A 140 -27.57 -18.93 23.34
C PRO A 140 -28.13 -20.19 24.00
N LYS A 141 -27.85 -21.35 23.41
CA LYS A 141 -28.13 -22.63 24.07
C LYS A 141 -27.17 -22.77 25.26
N THR A 142 -27.77 -22.78 26.44
CA THR A 142 -27.22 -22.93 27.78
C THR A 142 -26.07 -23.95 27.83
N LEU A 143 -24.84 -23.46 28.01
CA LEU A 143 -23.69 -24.28 28.36
C LEU A 143 -23.55 -24.29 29.89
N THR A 144 -24.46 -25.01 30.55
CA THR A 144 -24.40 -25.25 31.98
C THR A 144 -23.46 -26.42 32.25
N LYS A 145 -22.17 -26.13 32.46
CA LYS A 145 -21.23 -26.88 33.32
C LYS A 145 -19.81 -26.31 33.16
N LEU A 146 -19.50 -25.30 33.97
CA LEU A 146 -18.12 -25.02 34.35
C LEU A 146 -17.89 -25.71 35.70
N LEU A 147 -16.99 -26.69 35.74
CA LEU A 147 -16.46 -27.22 36.99
C LEU A 147 -15.59 -26.13 37.62
N PRO A 148 -15.77 -25.78 38.91
CA PRO A 148 -14.89 -24.86 39.59
C PRO A 148 -13.57 -25.57 39.90
N LEU A 149 -12.48 -25.11 39.28
CA LEU A 149 -11.13 -25.40 39.77
C LEU A 149 -10.89 -24.52 40.99
N SER A 150 -10.83 -25.12 42.17
CA SER A 150 -10.37 -24.46 43.38
C SER A 150 -8.86 -24.25 43.30
N VAL A 151 -8.42 -23.00 43.21
CA VAL A 151 -7.03 -22.61 43.44
C VAL A 151 -6.87 -22.40 44.93
N THR A 152 -5.95 -23.13 45.54
CA THR A 152 -5.53 -22.92 46.94
C THR A 152 -4.69 -21.65 47.03
N GLU A 153 -5.18 -20.67 47.79
CA GLU A 153 -4.39 -19.52 48.25
C GLU A 153 -3.32 -20.02 49.22
N GLY A 154 -2.07 -19.91 48.79
CA GLY A 154 -0.91 -20.21 49.61
C GLY A 154 0.28 -19.40 49.10
N GLU A 155 0.57 -18.33 49.84
CA GLU A 155 1.89 -17.69 49.97
C GLU A 155 2.35 -16.78 48.83
N HIS A 156 1.90 -15.52 48.87
CA HIS A 156 2.61 -14.39 48.27
C HIS A 156 3.19 -13.54 49.40
N GLN A 157 4.43 -13.81 49.79
CA GLN A 157 5.24 -12.88 50.58
C GLN A 157 5.95 -11.95 49.59
N LEU A 158 5.41 -10.74 49.40
CA LEU A 158 6.01 -9.68 48.58
C LEU A 158 6.70 -8.60 49.45
N ASP A 159 7.25 -8.98 50.61
CA ASP A 159 7.90 -8.05 51.54
C ASP A 159 9.44 -8.03 51.45
N THR A 160 10.04 -8.47 50.35
CA THR A 160 11.51 -8.46 50.23
C THR A 160 11.99 -7.95 48.89
N PHE A 161 11.67 -6.70 48.52
CA PHE A 161 12.53 -5.89 47.63
C PHE A 161 12.16 -4.40 47.75
N SER A 162 12.27 -3.84 48.95
CA SER A 162 12.27 -2.39 49.15
C SER A 162 13.62 -1.94 49.72
N GLU A 163 14.64 -1.90 48.86
CA GLU A 163 15.84 -1.11 49.14
C GLU A 163 15.74 0.21 48.35
N LYS A 164 15.30 1.27 49.03
CA LYS A 164 15.34 2.64 48.51
C LYS A 164 16.80 3.09 48.35
N ARG A 165 17.16 3.63 47.19
CA ARG A 165 18.09 4.78 47.13
C ARG A 165 17.61 5.84 46.14
N ALA A 166 17.92 7.07 46.53
CA ALA A 166 17.29 8.31 46.12
C ALA A 166 17.82 8.88 44.81
N ASN A 167 16.99 9.75 44.24
CA ASN A 167 17.33 10.89 43.37
C ASN A 167 17.30 10.67 41.84
N GLY A 168 16.40 11.40 41.19
CA GLY A 168 16.53 11.96 39.83
C GLY A 168 16.63 11.00 38.64
N SER A 169 15.49 10.78 37.97
CA SER A 169 15.33 10.25 36.60
C SER A 169 15.78 8.80 36.35
N PRO A 170 14.88 7.90 35.89
CA PRO A 170 15.28 6.56 35.46
C PRO A 170 16.01 6.64 34.12
N MET A 171 17.34 6.77 34.18
CA MET A 171 18.19 6.55 33.01
C MET A 171 18.36 5.05 32.84
N VAL A 172 17.68 4.47 31.85
CA VAL A 172 17.83 3.07 31.48
C VAL A 172 19.28 2.86 31.01
N PRO A 173 20.10 2.05 31.70
CA PRO A 173 21.41 1.72 31.18
C PRO A 173 21.20 0.80 29.99
N THR A 174 21.63 1.21 28.80
CA THR A 174 21.74 0.34 27.61
C THR A 174 23.19 -0.07 27.45
N PRO A 175 23.62 -1.24 27.98
CA PRO A 175 24.94 -1.77 27.68
C PRO A 175 24.99 -2.04 26.17
N GLY A 176 25.90 -1.39 25.46
CA GLY A 176 26.11 -1.58 24.00
C GLY A 176 25.84 -0.36 23.13
N LEU A 177 25.11 0.67 23.61
CA LEU A 177 24.87 1.87 22.80
C LEU A 177 26.17 2.63 22.53
N HIS A 178 27.08 2.71 23.50
CA HIS A 178 28.40 3.34 23.30
C HIS A 178 29.29 2.58 22.31
N GLN A 179 29.08 1.27 22.15
CA GLN A 179 29.78 0.45 21.15
C GLN A 179 29.22 0.72 19.75
N PHE A 180 27.89 0.86 19.63
CA PHE A 180 27.20 1.21 18.39
C PHE A 180 27.66 2.56 17.80
N TRP A 181 27.81 3.60 18.64
CA TRP A 181 28.26 4.92 18.16
C TRP A 181 29.76 5.00 17.86
N LYS A 182 30.58 4.05 18.33
CA LYS A 182 32.00 3.98 18.00
C LYS A 182 32.25 3.52 16.56
N GLU A 183 31.31 2.75 16.00
CA GLU A 183 31.40 2.19 14.65
C GLU A 183 31.01 3.21 13.56
N TYR A 184 30.20 4.23 13.92
CA TYR A 184 29.74 5.30 13.01
C TYR A 184 30.46 6.65 13.21
N GLY A 185 31.41 6.74 14.14
CA GLY A 185 32.08 7.99 14.56
C GLY A 185 33.29 8.41 13.73
N GLY A 186 33.18 8.41 12.40
CA GLY A 186 34.17 9.02 11.52
C GLY A 186 34.02 10.54 11.44
N SER A 187 34.77 11.27 12.26
CA SER A 187 35.17 12.68 12.08
C SER A 187 34.06 13.71 11.83
N PHE A 188 33.36 14.15 12.89
CA PHE A 188 32.74 15.47 12.87
C PHE A 188 33.81 16.53 13.16
N GLY A 189 34.40 17.01 12.07
CA GLY A 189 35.35 18.10 12.06
C GLY A 189 34.80 19.36 12.73
N LYS A 190 35.69 20.06 13.42
CA LYS A 190 35.48 21.42 13.96
C LYS A 190 34.77 22.30 12.91
N LYS A 191 33.55 22.73 13.20
CA LYS A 191 33.00 23.97 12.64
C LYS A 191 32.34 24.78 13.74
N LYS A 192 32.89 25.98 13.92
CA LYS A 192 32.28 27.15 14.56
C LYS A 192 30.93 27.48 13.92
N TRP A 193 30.23 28.44 14.54
CA TRP A 193 28.95 29.08 14.21
C TRP A 193 27.75 28.33 14.82
N PHE A 194 26.79 28.93 15.54
CA PHE A 194 26.40 30.33 15.69
C PHE A 194 25.85 30.60 17.11
N SER A 195 26.02 31.86 17.50
CA SER A 195 25.35 32.66 18.54
C SER A 195 23.90 32.31 18.86
N GLY A 196 23.53 32.41 20.15
CA GLY A 196 22.13 32.54 20.56
C GLY A 196 21.91 32.32 22.05
N GLY A 197 22.24 33.32 22.88
CA GLY A 197 21.83 33.35 24.28
C GLY A 197 20.33 33.59 24.40
N TRP A 198 19.71 33.09 25.47
CA TRP A 198 18.42 33.54 25.99
C TRP A 198 18.52 33.75 27.50
N SER A 199 17.75 34.73 27.95
CA SER A 199 17.68 35.40 29.25
C SER A 199 17.43 34.49 30.45
#